data_AF-A0A1C5RXG1-F1
#
_entry.id   AF-A0A1C5RXG1-F1
#
_cell.length_a   1.000
_cell.length_b   1.000
_cell.length_c   1.000
_cell.angle_alpha   90.00
_cell.angle_beta   90.00
_cell.angle_gamma   90.00
#
_symmetry.space_group_name_H-M   'P 1'
#
loop_
_entity.id
_entity.type
_entity.pdbx_description
1 polymer ?
#
loop_
_entity_poly.entity_id
_entity_poly.type
_entity_poly.pdbx_seq_one_letter_code
_entity_poly.pdbx_strand_id
1 'polypeptide(L)'
;MKRKLLILSVLAICLATLAAGTIAYFTSEGKAHNVITTGGVEIAVQEWADEAKTTPFEDLTGVMPNTTVTKIAEIKNTGASDAWVRVKVEKNIKLQGEGTPDTSLVELTRSASHWTEKDGYYYYTKPLKPGEVTAPIFTAVTFNANMGNEYQNATATVDVFAQAVQTANNGATVMDAQGWPRA
;
A
#
# COMPACT_ATOMS: atom_id res chain seq x y z
N MET A 1 30.74 -51.46 11.63
CA MET A 1 31.02 -50.03 11.93
C MET A 1 30.44 -49.09 10.88
N LYS A 2 30.65 -49.33 9.58
CA LYS A 2 30.16 -48.47 8.48
C LYS A 2 28.64 -48.22 8.45
N ARG A 3 27.81 -49.23 8.76
CA ARG A 3 26.34 -49.08 8.82
C ARG A 3 25.85 -48.24 10.02
N LYS A 4 26.55 -48.28 11.16
CA LYS A 4 26.20 -47.48 12.36
C LYS A 4 26.57 -46.01 12.17
N LEU A 5 27.67 -45.73 11.47
CA LEU A 5 28.09 -44.38 11.09
C LEU A 5 27.11 -43.72 10.11
N LEU A 6 26.59 -44.48 9.14
CA LEU A 6 25.58 -44.01 8.18
C LEU A 6 24.25 -43.62 8.83
N ILE A 7 23.81 -44.38 9.85
CA ILE A 7 22.55 -44.09 10.56
C ILE A 7 22.72 -42.84 11.44
N LEU A 8 23.89 -42.67 12.08
CA LEU A 8 24.17 -41.49 12.89
C LEU A 8 24.22 -40.20 12.04
N SER A 9 24.79 -40.28 10.83
CA SER A 9 24.86 -39.13 9.93
C SER A 9 23.50 -38.76 9.34
N VAL A 10 22.64 -39.74 9.02
CA VAL A 10 21.26 -39.45 8.58
C VAL A 10 20.44 -38.82 9.72
N LEU A 11 20.59 -39.31 10.96
CA LEU A 11 19.88 -38.74 12.11
C LEU A 11 20.32 -37.30 12.41
N ALA A 12 21.63 -37.00 12.29
CA ALA A 12 22.18 -35.67 12.48
C ALA A 12 21.68 -34.67 11.40
N ILE A 13 21.51 -35.12 10.16
CA ILE A 13 20.95 -34.29 9.07
C ILE A 13 19.46 -34.01 9.30
N CYS A 14 18.68 -34.99 9.74
CA CYS A 14 17.26 -34.79 10.06
C CYS A 14 17.03 -33.85 11.27
N LEU A 15 17.93 -33.88 12.27
CA LEU A 15 17.91 -32.94 13.39
C LEU A 15 18.30 -31.50 12.97
N ALA A 16 19.19 -31.34 11.99
CA ALA A 16 19.53 -30.03 11.44
C ALA A 16 18.38 -29.40 10.64
N THR A 17 17.53 -30.19 9.97
CA THR A 17 16.36 -29.68 9.24
C THR A 17 15.20 -29.24 10.14
N LEU A 18 15.19 -29.65 11.42
CA LEU A 18 14.18 -29.22 12.40
C LEU A 18 14.54 -27.91 13.12
N ALA A 19 15.82 -27.52 13.10
CA ALA A 19 16.28 -26.22 13.62
C ALA A 19 16.17 -25.08 12.59
N ALA A 20 15.96 -25.40 11.30
CA ALA A 20 15.48 -24.46 10.30
C ALA A 20 13.96 -24.29 10.44
N GLY A 21 13.54 -23.87 11.64
CA GLY A 21 12.16 -23.55 11.94
C GLY A 21 11.67 -22.48 10.97
N THR A 22 10.68 -22.89 10.16
CA THR A 22 9.61 -22.05 9.61
C THR A 22 9.83 -20.54 9.72
N ILE A 23 10.55 -19.98 8.75
CA ILE A 23 10.23 -18.63 8.28
C ILE A 23 9.30 -18.81 7.08
N ALA A 24 8.11 -19.34 7.33
CA ALA A 24 6.98 -19.01 6.49
C ALA A 24 6.67 -17.56 6.83
N TYR A 25 7.43 -16.64 6.23
CA TYR A 25 7.10 -15.25 6.15
C TYR A 25 5.74 -15.25 5.47
N PHE A 26 4.66 -15.17 6.25
CA PHE A 26 3.40 -14.67 5.75
C PHE A 26 3.67 -13.22 5.41
N THR A 27 4.30 -12.98 4.26
CA THR A 27 4.13 -11.75 3.54
C THR A 27 2.64 -11.69 3.26
N SER A 28 1.87 -11.00 4.12
CA SER A 28 0.66 -10.36 3.63
C SER A 28 1.14 -9.59 2.41
N GLU A 29 0.70 -10.00 1.22
CA GLU A 29 0.96 -9.28 -0.01
C GLU A 29 0.36 -7.89 0.21
N GLY A 30 1.15 -6.95 0.71
CA GLY A 30 0.81 -5.54 0.66
C GLY A 30 0.57 -5.24 -0.81
N LYS A 31 -0.70 -5.15 -1.20
CA LYS A 31 -1.14 -4.96 -2.58
C LYS A 31 -0.85 -3.52 -3.02
N ALA A 32 0.43 -3.16 -3.04
CA ALA A 32 0.93 -2.04 -3.81
C ALA A 32 1.01 -2.49 -5.28
N HIS A 33 -0.08 -2.30 -6.03
CA HIS A 33 -0.09 -2.56 -7.46
C HIS A 33 0.65 -1.42 -8.18
N ASN A 34 1.97 -1.55 -8.31
CA ASN A 34 2.81 -0.62 -9.09
C ASN A 34 2.66 -0.94 -10.58
N VAL A 35 1.88 -0.14 -11.31
CA VAL A 35 1.83 -0.26 -12.77
C VAL A 35 3.02 0.48 -13.37
N ILE A 36 4.00 -0.28 -13.86
CA ILE A 36 5.23 0.21 -14.48
C ILE A 36 4.93 0.70 -15.90
N THR A 37 5.30 1.93 -16.22
CA THR A 37 5.31 2.46 -17.59
C THR A 37 6.76 2.45 -18.10
N THR A 38 6.95 2.16 -19.38
CA THR A 38 8.27 2.09 -20.04
C THR A 38 9.05 3.41 -19.95
N GLY A 39 10.39 3.36 -20.07
CA GLY A 39 11.24 4.57 -20.13
C GLY A 39 11.99 4.94 -18.84
N GLY A 40 12.29 3.98 -17.96
CA GLY A 40 13.07 4.21 -16.74
C GLY A 40 12.26 4.81 -15.59
N VAL A 41 10.94 4.83 -15.71
CA VAL A 41 10.02 5.24 -14.64
C VAL A 41 9.66 4.01 -13.81
N GLU A 42 9.92 4.10 -12.51
CA GLU A 42 9.53 3.09 -11.54
C GLU A 42 9.09 3.81 -10.26
N ILE A 43 8.04 3.31 -9.64
CA ILE A 43 7.50 3.87 -8.41
C ILE A 43 7.19 2.77 -7.40
N ALA A 44 7.22 3.14 -6.13
CA ALA A 44 6.77 2.30 -5.02
C ALA A 44 5.78 3.08 -4.15
N VAL A 45 4.64 2.46 -3.85
CA VAL A 45 3.77 2.91 -2.77
C VAL A 45 4.43 2.56 -1.43
N GLN A 46 4.50 3.52 -0.53
CA GLN A 46 5.01 3.36 0.83
C GLN A 46 3.88 3.69 1.81
N GLU A 47 3.64 2.78 2.75
CA GLU A 47 2.62 2.95 3.79
C GLU A 47 3.25 2.84 5.18
N TRP A 48 2.96 3.79 6.06
CA TRP A 48 3.57 3.90 7.39
C TRP A 48 2.55 3.96 8.51
N ALA A 49 2.87 3.37 9.66
CA ALA A 49 2.05 3.36 10.87
C ALA A 49 2.37 4.51 11.85
N ASP A 50 3.44 5.26 11.62
CA ASP A 50 3.89 6.36 12.50
C ASP A 50 4.29 7.62 11.71
N GLU A 51 4.17 8.78 12.35
CA GLU A 51 4.50 10.08 11.75
C GLU A 51 5.99 10.22 11.39
N ALA A 52 6.87 9.51 12.10
CA ALA A 52 8.30 9.50 11.78
C ALA A 52 8.64 8.60 10.58
N LYS A 53 7.66 7.86 10.03
CA LYS A 53 7.77 6.98 8.86
C LYS A 53 8.87 5.94 9.02
N THR A 54 8.90 5.30 10.19
CA THR A 54 9.91 4.29 10.55
C THR A 54 9.35 2.88 10.58
N THR A 55 8.04 2.75 10.79
CA THR A 55 7.32 1.50 10.93
C THR A 55 6.40 1.33 9.73
N PRO A 56 6.63 0.32 8.88
CA PRO A 56 5.70 -0.03 7.80
C PRO A 56 4.29 -0.28 8.36
N PHE A 57 3.28 0.09 7.58
CA PHE A 57 1.90 -0.20 7.96
C PHE A 57 1.60 -1.70 7.81
N GLU A 58 0.95 -2.28 8.82
CA GLU A 58 0.47 -3.67 8.82
C GLU A 58 -1.03 -3.72 9.08
N ASP A 59 -1.67 -4.81 8.66
CA ASP A 59 -3.10 -5.02 8.86
C ASP A 59 -3.46 -5.01 10.35
N LEU A 60 -4.48 -4.24 10.71
CA LEU A 60 -4.92 -4.10 12.09
C LEU A 60 -6.16 -4.94 12.38
N THR A 61 -6.22 -5.47 13.59
CA THR A 61 -7.39 -6.20 14.12
C THR A 61 -7.97 -5.47 15.33
N GLY A 62 -9.28 -5.57 15.54
CA GLY A 62 -9.93 -5.02 16.74
C GLY A 62 -10.06 -3.50 16.74
N VAL A 63 -10.05 -2.85 15.57
CA VAL A 63 -10.31 -1.42 15.44
C VAL A 63 -11.78 -1.13 15.78
N MET A 64 -12.00 -0.21 16.71
CA MET A 64 -13.33 0.16 17.19
C MET A 64 -13.87 1.39 16.42
N PRO A 65 -15.20 1.54 16.28
CA PRO A 65 -15.80 2.80 15.86
C PRO A 65 -15.30 3.99 16.69
N ASN A 66 -15.32 5.18 16.11
CA ASN A 66 -14.78 6.40 16.71
C ASN A 66 -13.27 6.36 16.99
N THR A 67 -12.51 5.56 16.23
CA THR A 67 -11.05 5.47 16.33
C THR A 67 -10.39 6.02 15.07
N THR A 68 -9.29 6.75 15.25
CA THR A 68 -8.39 7.17 14.17
C THR A 68 -7.11 6.36 14.24
N VAL A 69 -6.75 5.76 13.10
CA VAL A 69 -5.53 4.99 12.90
C VAL A 69 -4.57 5.81 12.04
N THR A 70 -3.32 5.92 12.47
CA THR A 70 -2.26 6.45 11.62
C THR A 70 -1.94 5.46 10.51
N LYS A 71 -2.21 5.89 9.27
CA LYS A 71 -1.81 5.20 8.04
C LYS A 71 -1.41 6.28 7.06
N ILE A 72 -0.12 6.45 6.84
CA ILE A 72 0.43 7.46 5.93
C ILE A 72 0.77 6.76 4.63
N ALA A 73 0.14 7.15 3.53
CA ALA A 73 0.45 6.61 2.21
C ALA A 73 1.12 7.66 1.33
N GLU A 74 2.22 7.30 0.67
CA GLU A 74 3.00 8.17 -0.22
C GLU A 74 3.70 7.37 -1.33
N ILE A 75 4.15 8.06 -2.38
CA ILE A 75 4.72 7.44 -3.56
C ILE A 75 6.18 7.86 -3.67
N LYS A 76 7.07 6.88 -3.78
CA LYS A 76 8.50 7.09 -4.06
C LYS A 76 8.80 6.82 -5.53
N ASN A 77 9.56 7.70 -6.17
CA ASN A 77 10.17 7.39 -7.46
C ASN A 77 11.44 6.56 -7.22
N THR A 78 11.39 5.29 -7.60
CA THR A 78 12.51 4.35 -7.52
C THR A 78 13.24 4.21 -8.85
N GLY A 79 12.71 4.81 -9.91
CA GLY A 79 13.28 4.82 -11.25
C GLY A 79 14.40 5.84 -11.44
N ALA A 80 14.85 5.96 -12.68
CA ALA A 80 15.93 6.85 -13.10
C ALA A 80 15.46 8.11 -13.83
N SER A 81 14.15 8.22 -14.12
CA SER A 81 13.54 9.33 -14.85
C SER A 81 12.58 10.13 -13.98
N ASP A 82 12.47 11.44 -14.22
CA ASP A 82 11.42 12.28 -13.65
C ASP A 82 10.04 11.77 -14.06
N ALA A 83 9.11 11.74 -13.11
CA ALA A 83 7.78 11.16 -13.30
C ALA A 83 6.64 12.11 -12.92
N TRP A 84 5.58 12.08 -13.71
CA TRP A 84 4.24 12.49 -13.29
C TRP A 84 3.58 11.32 -12.55
N VAL A 85 2.92 11.60 -11.43
CA VAL A 85 2.29 10.59 -10.58
C VAL A 85 0.80 10.88 -10.41
N ARG A 86 -0.02 9.83 -10.51
CA ARG A 86 -1.42 9.86 -10.08
C ARG A 86 -1.76 8.68 -9.19
N VAL A 87 -2.72 8.87 -8.30
CA VAL A 87 -3.11 7.89 -7.29
C VAL A 87 -4.61 7.72 -7.28
N LYS A 88 -5.10 6.49 -7.26
CA LYS A 88 -6.48 6.16 -6.92
C LYS A 88 -6.47 5.53 -5.53
N VAL A 89 -7.37 5.98 -4.66
CA VAL A 89 -7.57 5.38 -3.34
C VAL A 89 -8.94 4.77 -3.31
N GLU A 90 -9.01 3.46 -3.10
CA GLU A 90 -10.27 2.73 -3.02
C GLU A 90 -10.53 2.32 -1.57
N LYS A 91 -11.77 2.52 -1.13
CA LYS A 91 -12.23 2.08 0.18
C LYS A 91 -13.25 0.98 -0.01
N ASN A 92 -13.12 -0.09 0.76
CA ASN A 92 -14.09 -1.16 0.78
C ASN A 92 -14.39 -1.58 2.21
N ILE A 93 -15.57 -2.14 2.44
CA ILE A 93 -15.95 -2.76 3.71
C ILE A 93 -16.64 -4.06 3.35
N LYS A 94 -16.14 -5.17 3.88
CA LYS A 94 -16.78 -6.48 3.80
C LYS A 94 -17.48 -6.78 5.11
N LEU A 95 -18.82 -6.73 5.10
CA LEU A 95 -19.65 -7.14 6.23
C LEU A 95 -19.62 -8.69 6.37
N GLN A 96 -19.87 -9.18 7.59
CA GLN A 96 -20.05 -10.62 7.82
C GLN A 96 -21.50 -11.08 7.61
N GLY A 97 -22.46 -10.16 7.78
CA GLY A 97 -23.89 -10.41 7.61
C GLY A 97 -24.44 -9.81 6.32
N GLU A 98 -25.76 -9.83 6.20
CA GLU A 98 -26.49 -9.17 5.11
C GLU A 98 -26.44 -7.63 5.25
N GLY A 99 -26.47 -6.94 4.11
CA GLY A 99 -26.51 -5.48 4.06
C GLY A 99 -25.61 -4.92 2.98
N THR A 100 -25.74 -3.61 2.75
CA THR A 100 -24.84 -2.85 1.87
C THR A 100 -23.97 -1.96 2.74
N PRO A 101 -22.64 -2.15 2.74
CA PRO A 101 -21.73 -1.33 3.53
C PRO A 101 -21.71 0.12 3.05
N ASP A 102 -21.67 1.07 3.98
CA ASP A 102 -21.38 2.47 3.68
C ASP A 102 -19.88 2.76 3.85
N THR A 103 -19.17 2.83 2.72
CA THR A 103 -17.73 3.14 2.72
C THR A 103 -17.43 4.59 3.10
N SER A 104 -18.42 5.48 3.18
CA SER A 104 -18.24 6.86 3.65
C SER A 104 -17.84 6.92 5.12
N LEU A 105 -18.20 5.90 5.91
CA LEU A 105 -17.85 5.77 7.34
C LEU A 105 -16.35 5.53 7.58
N VAL A 106 -15.59 5.17 6.55
CA VAL A 106 -14.12 5.13 6.58
C VAL A 106 -13.60 6.43 5.99
N GLU A 107 -13.18 7.35 6.84
CA GLU A 107 -12.75 8.70 6.45
C GLU A 107 -11.23 8.77 6.35
N LEU A 108 -10.72 9.59 5.41
CA LEU A 108 -9.29 9.76 5.20
C LEU A 108 -8.89 11.20 5.53
N THR A 109 -7.86 11.37 6.35
CA THR A 109 -7.23 12.69 6.55
C THR A 109 -6.33 13.01 5.35
N ARG A 110 -6.88 13.74 4.37
CA ARG A 110 -6.23 14.05 3.08
C ARG A 110 -5.26 15.24 3.18
N SER A 111 -4.16 15.16 2.43
CA SER A 111 -3.19 16.28 2.29
C SER A 111 -3.43 17.06 0.99
N ALA A 112 -4.50 17.86 0.92
CA ALA A 112 -5.02 18.41 -0.33
C ALA A 112 -4.09 19.37 -1.10
N SER A 113 -3.16 20.09 -0.45
CA SER A 113 -2.37 21.16 -1.09
C SER A 113 -1.42 20.71 -2.20
N HIS A 114 -1.06 19.42 -2.23
CA HIS A 114 -0.09 18.88 -3.19
C HIS A 114 -0.72 18.05 -4.31
N TRP A 115 -2.01 17.78 -4.20
CA TRP A 115 -2.76 16.87 -5.05
C TRP A 115 -3.95 17.60 -5.69
N THR A 116 -4.24 17.27 -6.93
CA THR A 116 -5.47 17.73 -7.58
C THR A 116 -6.31 16.53 -7.97
N GLU A 117 -7.54 16.49 -7.46
CA GLU A 117 -8.50 15.43 -7.77
C GLU A 117 -9.16 15.69 -9.12
N LYS A 118 -9.20 14.66 -9.96
CA LYS A 118 -9.87 14.67 -11.27
C LYS A 118 -10.16 13.24 -11.72
N ASP A 119 -11.35 12.98 -12.22
CA ASP A 119 -11.75 11.69 -12.81
C ASP A 119 -11.50 10.48 -11.88
N GLY A 120 -11.65 10.65 -10.56
CA GLY A 120 -11.41 9.60 -9.56
C GLY A 120 -9.94 9.31 -9.25
N TYR A 121 -9.02 10.12 -9.77
CA TYR A 121 -7.59 10.09 -9.46
C TYR A 121 -7.14 11.38 -8.77
N TYR A 122 -6.11 11.27 -7.95
CA TYR A 122 -5.39 12.38 -7.35
C TYR A 122 -4.04 12.52 -8.06
N TYR A 123 -3.83 13.64 -8.72
CA TYR A 123 -2.62 13.94 -9.49
C TYR A 123 -1.65 14.74 -8.64
N TYR A 124 -0.41 14.28 -8.50
CA TYR A 124 0.63 15.01 -7.78
C TYR A 124 1.06 16.20 -8.63
N THR A 125 0.99 17.40 -8.06
CA THR A 125 1.10 18.66 -8.82
C THR A 125 2.51 18.98 -9.32
N LYS A 126 3.54 18.30 -8.81
CA LYS A 126 4.94 18.54 -9.15
C LYS A 126 5.54 17.31 -9.84
N PRO A 127 6.54 17.49 -10.72
CA PRO A 127 7.30 16.36 -11.23
C PRO A 127 8.06 15.71 -10.07
N LEU A 128 8.01 14.39 -9.99
CA LEU A 128 8.68 13.61 -8.96
C LEU A 128 10.01 13.09 -9.50
N LYS A 129 11.13 13.62 -9.01
CA LYS A 129 12.47 13.24 -9.49
C LYS A 129 12.90 11.88 -8.95
N PRO A 130 13.89 11.22 -9.57
CA PRO A 130 14.48 9.99 -9.05
C PRO A 130 14.86 10.10 -7.57
N GLY A 131 14.39 9.16 -6.76
CA GLY A 131 14.64 9.10 -5.32
C GLY A 131 13.74 9.99 -4.46
N GLU A 132 12.99 10.92 -5.04
CA GLU A 132 12.05 11.75 -4.29
C GLU A 132 10.79 10.98 -3.89
N VAL A 133 10.13 11.50 -2.84
CA VAL A 133 8.87 10.99 -2.31
C VAL A 133 7.83 12.10 -2.37
N THR A 134 6.61 11.77 -2.76
CA THR A 134 5.50 12.74 -2.78
C THR A 134 5.20 13.25 -1.38
N ALA A 135 4.43 14.34 -1.29
CA ALA A 135 3.65 14.56 -0.08
C ALA A 135 2.67 13.38 0.09
N PRO A 136 2.31 12.98 1.33
CA PRO A 136 1.34 11.91 1.54
C PRO A 136 0.03 12.19 0.81
N ILE A 137 -0.65 11.15 0.33
CA ILE A 137 -2.00 11.28 -0.22
C ILE A 137 -3.05 11.35 0.91
N PHE A 138 -2.76 10.69 2.03
CA PHE A 138 -3.45 10.82 3.32
C PHE A 138 -2.52 10.41 4.45
N THR A 139 -2.85 10.79 5.69
CA THR A 139 -2.03 10.51 6.88
C THR A 139 -2.74 9.66 7.93
N ALA A 140 -4.06 9.55 7.88
CA ALA A 140 -4.83 8.76 8.82
C ALA A 140 -6.13 8.24 8.21
N VAL A 141 -6.64 7.17 8.82
CA VAL A 141 -7.93 6.54 8.52
C VAL A 141 -8.78 6.61 9.79
N THR A 142 -9.95 7.24 9.70
CA THR A 142 -10.89 7.37 10.80
C THR A 142 -12.10 6.46 10.56
N PHE A 143 -12.41 5.64 11.55
CA PHE A 143 -13.61 4.81 11.57
C PHE A 143 -14.70 5.57 12.30
N ASN A 144 -15.72 6.00 11.56
CA ASN A 144 -16.76 6.90 12.07
C ASN A 144 -17.53 6.27 13.25
N ALA A 145 -17.94 7.09 14.21
CA ALA A 145 -18.70 6.67 15.40
C ALA A 145 -20.09 6.07 15.06
N ASN A 146 -20.63 6.36 13.88
CA ASN A 146 -21.92 5.86 13.41
C ASN A 146 -21.87 4.42 12.88
N MET A 147 -20.71 3.76 12.88
CA MET A 147 -20.63 2.34 12.54
C MET A 147 -21.40 1.49 13.56
N GLY A 148 -22.58 1.02 13.16
CA GLY A 148 -23.48 0.18 13.95
C GLY A 148 -23.06 -1.28 14.07
N ASN A 149 -23.94 -2.09 14.67
CA ASN A 149 -23.70 -3.52 14.94
C ASN A 149 -23.46 -4.34 13.66
N GLU A 150 -23.98 -3.92 12.51
CA GLU A 150 -23.77 -4.56 11.21
C GLU A 150 -22.30 -4.56 10.76
N TYR A 151 -21.48 -3.63 11.29
CA TYR A 151 -20.04 -3.58 11.03
C TYR A 151 -19.22 -4.44 11.99
N GLN A 152 -19.86 -5.15 12.94
CA GLN A 152 -19.17 -6.05 13.85
C GLN A 152 -18.45 -7.15 13.07
N ASN A 153 -17.15 -7.33 13.35
CA ASN A 153 -16.26 -8.28 12.65
C ASN A 153 -16.13 -8.02 11.13
N ALA A 154 -16.54 -6.85 10.63
CA ALA A 154 -16.32 -6.48 9.24
C ALA A 154 -14.83 -6.22 8.96
N THR A 155 -14.45 -6.34 7.71
CA THR A 155 -13.10 -5.98 7.24
C THR A 155 -13.19 -4.74 6.38
N ALA A 156 -12.57 -3.64 6.80
CA ALA A 156 -12.40 -2.46 5.96
C ALA A 156 -11.04 -2.48 5.27
N THR A 157 -10.99 -2.11 3.99
CA THR A 157 -9.73 -1.92 3.24
C THR A 157 -9.64 -0.48 2.74
N VAL A 158 -8.41 0.04 2.73
CA VAL A 158 -8.04 1.31 2.10
C VAL A 158 -6.83 1.01 1.23
N ASP A 159 -7.09 0.81 -0.06
CA ASP A 159 -6.13 0.36 -1.06
C ASP A 159 -5.62 1.57 -1.88
N VAL A 160 -4.31 1.64 -2.08
CA VAL A 160 -3.64 2.74 -2.79
C VAL A 160 -3.02 2.24 -4.08
N PHE A 161 -3.58 2.70 -5.20
CA PHE A 161 -3.12 2.36 -6.54
C PHE A 161 -2.40 3.56 -7.14
N ALA A 162 -1.10 3.43 -7.37
CA ALA A 162 -0.28 4.49 -7.95
C ALA A 162 0.11 4.16 -9.39
N GLN A 163 0.10 5.18 -10.23
CA GLN A 163 0.58 5.12 -11.60
C GLN A 163 1.55 6.25 -11.85
N ALA A 164 2.54 5.99 -12.69
CA ALA A 164 3.51 6.99 -13.09
C ALA A 164 3.79 6.93 -14.59
N VAL A 165 4.08 8.09 -15.14
CA VAL A 165 4.51 8.28 -16.53
C VAL A 165 5.67 9.26 -16.55
N GLN A 166 6.58 9.13 -17.50
CA GLN A 166 7.71 10.06 -17.60
C GLN A 166 7.22 11.49 -17.87
N THR A 167 7.94 12.49 -17.36
CA THR A 167 7.66 13.90 -17.69
C THR A 167 8.10 14.26 -19.10
N ALA A 168 9.17 13.63 -19.58
CA ALA A 168 9.72 13.86 -20.92
C ALA A 168 8.69 13.52 -22.01
N ASN A 169 8.43 14.49 -22.89
CA ASN A 169 7.49 14.37 -24.01
C ASN A 169 6.05 13.99 -23.62
N ASN A 170 5.62 14.29 -22.38
CA ASN A 170 4.31 13.87 -21.87
C ASN A 170 3.60 15.01 -21.11
N GLY A 171 3.52 16.17 -21.76
CA GLY A 171 2.86 17.36 -21.20
C GLY A 171 3.77 18.22 -20.32
N ALA A 172 3.46 19.52 -20.26
CA ALA A 172 4.17 20.48 -19.40
C ALA A 172 3.76 20.38 -17.93
N THR A 173 2.54 19.88 -17.68
CA THR A 173 2.00 19.64 -16.34
C THR A 173 1.45 18.22 -16.22
N VAL A 174 1.25 17.76 -14.98
CA VAL A 174 0.62 16.46 -14.69
C VAL A 174 -0.76 16.30 -15.33
N MET A 175 -1.49 17.40 -15.54
CA MET A 175 -2.83 17.40 -16.14
C MET A 175 -2.81 17.29 -17.66
N ASP A 176 -1.70 17.67 -18.29
CA ASP A 176 -1.51 17.58 -19.73
C ASP A 176 -1.00 16.19 -20.16
N ALA A 177 -0.47 15.41 -19.21
CA ALA A 177 0.09 14.09 -19.46
C ALA A 177 -0.96 13.12 -20.03
N GLN A 178 -0.62 12.46 -21.13
CA GLN A 178 -1.54 11.58 -21.87
C GLN A 178 -1.16 10.10 -21.76
N GLY A 179 0.09 9.78 -21.46
CA GLY A 179 0.63 8.40 -21.46
C GLY A 179 0.17 7.49 -20.32
N TRP A 180 -0.92 7.81 -19.62
CA TRP A 180 -1.34 7.07 -18.43
C TRP A 180 -1.77 5.63 -18.76
N PRO A 181 -1.34 4.62 -17.98
CA PRO A 181 -1.83 3.26 -18.13
C PRO A 181 -3.36 3.22 -17.97
N ARG A 182 -4.01 2.36 -18.78
CA ARG A 182 -5.43 2.04 -18.58
C ARG A 182 -5.62 1.30 -17.26
N ALA A 183 -6.75 1.54 -16.61
CA ALA A 183 -7.20 0.77 -15.45
C ALA A 183 -7.66 -0.63 -15.87
#